data_AF-A0AA86P931-F1
#
_entry.id   AF-A0AA86P931-F1
#
_cell.length_a   1.000
_cell.length_b   1.000
_cell.length_c   1.000
_cell.angle_alpha   90.00
_cell.angle_beta   90.00
_cell.angle_gamma   90.00
#
_symmetry.space_group_name_H-M   'P 1'
#
loop_
_entity.id
_entity.type
_entity.pdbx_description
1 polymer ?
#
loop_
_entity_poly.entity_id
_entity_poly.type
_entity_poly.pdbx_seq_one_letter_code
_entity_poly.pdbx_strand_id
1 'polypeptide(L)'
;MNVSPEVWEDASNRNLLSFSQEFIKQTTEFGFNNREKEHIYLVSFLTNLTELSLCDNNISDISSISKLKNLNNLNLSINIIEDISALQSLTDLNHLNLQVNKLTSYTLALPNLVELLLDSNKLKDISGVQHSPKLERLYLSLAESADLRTIPCQLFGLKELYLSKNNLTEISHLSNFLDLQILSLHDNNQLQHIVPLKFCAQLTELTISATSISDIWPLQFLKNLKTLYMAQTQIDDLHPLQHLYKLQNISAPYSGIIDVSPLSKLTQLNFLSFSFNKITKAETLKHHQNFFKYSLVRLKSSDNRRAQVLQQNTLSSQISQENKKYNVLQKYLTVQSLVSFKEELRFHDVEQPDYDDQQGSGLVSAIHLKLEYVFGLIKNIADKQPITLIVSVFFIFLTHILT
;
A
#
# COMPACT_ATOMS: atom_id res chain seq x y z
N MET A 1 -15.57 3.24 -8.68
CA MET A 1 -16.78 2.41 -8.47
C MET A 1 -16.31 1.00 -8.14
N ASN A 2 -16.79 0.38 -7.05
CA ASN A 2 -16.52 -1.03 -6.74
C ASN A 2 -17.37 -1.88 -7.68
N VAL A 3 -16.80 -2.33 -8.80
CA VAL A 3 -17.40 -3.40 -9.60
C VAL A 3 -17.10 -4.71 -8.88
N SER A 4 -18.14 -5.50 -8.59
CA SER A 4 -17.97 -6.75 -7.84
C SER A 4 -17.15 -7.75 -8.67
N PRO A 5 -16.35 -8.63 -8.03
CA PRO A 5 -15.60 -9.70 -8.72
C PRO A 5 -16.50 -10.74 -9.43
N GLU A 6 -17.83 -10.64 -9.29
CA GLU A 6 -18.80 -11.65 -9.70
C GLU A 6 -19.39 -11.41 -11.10
N VAL A 7 -19.06 -10.30 -11.77
CA VAL A 7 -19.53 -10.02 -13.15
C VAL A 7 -18.64 -10.67 -14.21
N TRP A 8 -17.49 -11.23 -13.83
CA TRP A 8 -16.50 -11.71 -14.79
C TRP A 8 -16.79 -13.16 -15.14
N GLU A 9 -17.65 -13.35 -16.15
CA GLU A 9 -17.91 -14.67 -16.72
C GLU A 9 -16.60 -15.22 -17.30
N ASP A 10 -16.22 -16.40 -16.81
CA ASP A 10 -14.97 -17.11 -17.07
C ASP A 10 -14.78 -17.41 -18.56
N ALA A 11 -14.15 -16.49 -19.30
CA ALA A 11 -13.83 -16.64 -20.72
C ALA A 11 -12.73 -17.69 -20.96
N SER A 12 -12.04 -18.17 -19.92
CA SER A 12 -11.02 -19.23 -20.00
C SER A 12 -11.54 -20.53 -20.61
N ASN A 13 -12.84 -20.79 -20.46
CA ASN A 13 -13.49 -22.01 -20.96
C ASN A 13 -14.04 -21.89 -22.39
N ARG A 14 -14.00 -20.71 -23.02
CA ARG A 14 -14.38 -20.56 -24.43
C ARG A 14 -13.13 -20.70 -25.28
N ASN A 15 -13.20 -21.54 -26.30
CA ASN A 15 -12.17 -21.61 -27.32
C ASN A 15 -12.09 -20.24 -28.01
N LEU A 16 -11.21 -19.35 -27.53
CA LEU A 16 -11.12 -17.94 -27.92
C LEU A 16 -10.88 -17.76 -29.44
N LEU A 17 -10.42 -18.82 -30.11
CA LEU A 17 -10.29 -18.95 -31.57
C LEU A 17 -11.64 -18.96 -32.31
N SER A 18 -12.77 -18.97 -31.60
CA SER A 18 -14.13 -19.06 -32.16
C SER A 18 -15.05 -17.93 -31.72
N PHE A 19 -14.53 -16.71 -31.53
CA PHE A 19 -15.41 -15.55 -31.34
C PHE A 19 -16.33 -15.37 -32.55
N SER A 20 -17.64 -15.44 -32.33
CA SER A 20 -18.61 -15.13 -33.37
C SER A 20 -18.53 -13.64 -33.73
N GLN A 21 -18.90 -13.28 -34.97
CA GLN A 21 -18.99 -11.86 -35.35
C GLN A 21 -19.97 -11.07 -34.46
N GLU A 22 -20.99 -11.75 -33.93
CA GLU A 22 -21.95 -11.16 -33.00
C GLU A 22 -21.31 -10.88 -31.64
N PHE A 23 -20.54 -11.83 -31.10
CA PHE A 23 -19.77 -11.62 -29.87
C PHE A 23 -18.83 -10.43 -30.01
N ILE A 24 -18.01 -10.40 -31.07
CA ILE A 24 -17.07 -9.29 -31.31
C ILE A 24 -17.77 -7.93 -31.34
N LYS A 25 -18.96 -7.85 -31.94
CA LYS A 25 -19.71 -6.59 -32.06
C LYS A 25 -20.35 -6.16 -30.73
N GLN A 26 -20.79 -7.10 -29.91
CA GLN A 26 -21.54 -6.81 -28.67
C GLN A 26 -20.65 -6.66 -27.43
N THR A 27 -19.44 -7.24 -27.44
CA THR A 27 -18.56 -7.21 -26.27
C THR A 27 -17.97 -5.81 -26.05
N THR A 28 -18.37 -5.19 -24.94
CA THR A 28 -17.87 -3.89 -24.45
C THR A 28 -16.99 -4.05 -23.20
N GLU A 29 -17.10 -5.17 -22.50
CA GLU A 29 -16.31 -5.50 -21.32
C GLU A 29 -15.67 -6.89 -21.52
N PHE A 30 -14.38 -7.03 -21.22
CA PHE A 30 -13.69 -8.31 -21.33
C PHE A 30 -12.57 -8.44 -20.30
N GLY A 31 -12.34 -9.65 -19.81
CA GLY A 31 -11.18 -9.91 -18.98
C GLY A 31 -10.95 -11.39 -18.71
N PHE A 32 -9.71 -11.71 -18.36
CA PHE A 32 -9.30 -13.03 -17.91
C PHE A 32 -8.15 -12.88 -16.91
N ASN A 33 -7.97 -13.87 -16.04
CA ASN A 33 -6.90 -13.97 -15.05
C ASN A 33 -6.31 -15.39 -15.05
N ASN A 34 -5.21 -15.62 -14.33
CA ASN A 34 -4.54 -16.91 -14.17
C ASN A 34 -3.60 -17.33 -15.31
N ARG A 35 -2.80 -16.38 -15.82
CA ARG A 35 -1.64 -16.67 -16.70
C ARG A 35 -1.96 -17.20 -18.10
N GLU A 36 -3.16 -16.91 -18.61
CA GLU A 36 -3.59 -17.29 -19.96
C GLU A 36 -3.08 -16.32 -21.05
N LYS A 37 -1.83 -15.84 -20.94
CA LYS A 37 -1.27 -14.83 -21.86
C LYS A 37 -1.15 -15.28 -23.31
N GLU A 38 -1.19 -16.59 -23.57
CA GLU A 38 -1.00 -17.16 -24.91
C GLU A 38 -2.01 -16.61 -25.93
N HIS A 39 -3.12 -16.02 -25.45
CA HIS A 39 -4.19 -15.53 -26.29
C HIS A 39 -4.42 -14.01 -26.24
N ILE A 40 -3.50 -13.22 -25.64
CA ILE A 40 -3.66 -11.76 -25.55
C ILE A 40 -3.84 -11.10 -26.92
N TYR A 41 -3.29 -11.67 -28.00
CA TYR A 41 -3.44 -11.12 -29.34
C TYR A 41 -4.90 -11.09 -29.82
N LEU A 42 -5.76 -11.96 -29.28
CA LEU A 42 -7.18 -12.05 -29.66
C LEU A 42 -8.00 -10.85 -29.18
N VAL A 43 -7.56 -10.15 -28.13
CA VAL A 43 -8.26 -8.93 -27.67
C VAL A 43 -8.31 -7.87 -28.76
N SER A 44 -7.35 -7.88 -29.69
CA SER A 44 -7.28 -6.94 -30.81
C SER A 44 -8.47 -7.01 -31.78
N PHE A 45 -9.26 -8.08 -31.73
CA PHE A 45 -10.50 -8.22 -32.49
C PHE A 45 -11.70 -7.53 -31.83
N LEU A 46 -11.67 -7.31 -30.51
CA LEU A 46 -12.77 -6.77 -29.71
C LEU A 46 -12.76 -5.23 -29.71
N THR A 47 -12.84 -4.60 -30.88
CA THR A 47 -12.61 -3.15 -31.04
C THR A 47 -13.66 -2.25 -30.36
N ASN A 48 -14.78 -2.81 -29.91
CA ASN A 48 -15.84 -2.09 -29.19
C ASN A 48 -15.65 -2.07 -27.67
N LEU A 49 -14.55 -2.67 -27.16
CA LEU A 49 -14.26 -2.67 -25.73
C LEU A 49 -14.12 -1.26 -25.18
N THR A 50 -14.87 -1.01 -24.11
CA THR A 50 -14.76 0.14 -23.22
C THR A 50 -14.04 -0.23 -21.92
N GLU A 51 -14.10 -1.50 -21.51
CA GLU A 51 -13.40 -2.00 -20.32
C GLU A 51 -12.62 -3.28 -20.62
N LEU A 52 -11.36 -3.33 -20.19
CA LEU A 52 -10.49 -4.49 -20.34
C LEU A 52 -9.70 -4.75 -19.05
N SER A 53 -9.81 -5.97 -18.53
CA SER A 53 -9.03 -6.42 -17.37
C SER A 53 -8.20 -7.65 -17.71
N LEU A 54 -6.88 -7.50 -17.73
CA LEU A 54 -5.90 -8.58 -17.95
C LEU A 54 -4.97 -8.74 -16.75
N CYS A 55 -5.52 -8.52 -15.55
CA CYS A 55 -4.77 -8.63 -14.30
C CYS A 55 -4.25 -10.06 -14.07
N ASP A 56 -3.02 -10.19 -13.57
CA ASP A 56 -2.41 -11.48 -13.17
C ASP A 56 -2.31 -12.50 -14.32
N ASN A 57 -1.62 -12.11 -15.40
CA ASN A 57 -1.48 -12.95 -16.60
C ASN A 57 -0.04 -13.18 -17.07
N ASN A 58 0.99 -12.69 -16.38
CA ASN A 58 2.39 -12.76 -16.83
C ASN A 58 2.60 -12.15 -18.25
N ILE A 59 1.82 -11.13 -18.60
CA ILE A 59 1.90 -10.41 -19.88
C ILE A 59 3.14 -9.50 -19.88
N SER A 60 3.88 -9.49 -20.98
CA SER A 60 4.96 -8.53 -21.24
C SER A 60 4.69 -7.66 -22.47
N ASP A 61 4.10 -8.25 -23.52
CA ASP A 61 3.75 -7.57 -24.76
C ASP A 61 2.25 -7.25 -24.77
N ILE A 62 1.93 -5.96 -24.86
CA ILE A 62 0.56 -5.42 -24.92
C ILE A 62 0.27 -4.72 -26.26
N SER A 63 1.07 -4.97 -27.30
CA SER A 63 0.93 -4.36 -28.62
C SER A 63 -0.47 -4.54 -29.22
N SER A 64 -1.15 -5.66 -28.92
CA SER A 64 -2.51 -5.96 -29.36
C SER A 64 -3.57 -4.97 -28.85
N ILE A 65 -3.32 -4.31 -27.70
CA ILE A 65 -4.25 -3.36 -27.07
C ILE A 65 -4.30 -2.02 -27.82
N SER A 66 -3.27 -1.68 -28.60
CA SER A 66 -3.19 -0.42 -29.36
C SER A 66 -4.37 -0.15 -30.32
N LYS A 67 -5.12 -1.19 -30.70
CA LYS A 67 -6.30 -1.07 -31.57
C LYS A 67 -7.60 -0.74 -30.83
N LEU A 68 -7.62 -0.85 -29.50
CA LEU A 68 -8.82 -0.76 -28.67
C LEU A 68 -9.13 0.68 -28.26
N LYS A 69 -9.35 1.53 -29.26
CA LYS A 69 -9.45 3.00 -29.09
C LYS A 69 -10.64 3.47 -28.24
N ASN A 70 -11.64 2.62 -28.05
CA ASN A 70 -12.82 2.93 -27.24
C ASN A 70 -12.62 2.65 -25.75
N LEU A 71 -11.43 2.16 -25.34
CA LEU A 71 -11.16 1.84 -23.95
C LEU A 71 -11.21 3.08 -23.07
N ASN A 72 -12.01 2.97 -22.01
CA ASN A 72 -12.12 3.94 -20.94
C ASN A 72 -11.44 3.43 -19.67
N ASN A 73 -11.57 2.13 -19.39
CA ASN A 73 -11.02 1.47 -18.21
C ASN A 73 -10.10 0.33 -18.62
N LEU A 74 -8.84 0.39 -18.18
CA LEU A 74 -7.85 -0.63 -18.49
C LEU A 74 -7.11 -1.07 -17.23
N ASN A 75 -7.22 -2.37 -16.92
CA ASN A 75 -6.47 -2.99 -15.84
C ASN A 75 -5.44 -3.99 -16.41
N LEU A 76 -4.17 -3.66 -16.22
CA LEU A 76 -3.00 -4.47 -16.58
C LEU A 76 -2.13 -4.79 -15.36
N SER A 77 -2.67 -4.66 -14.14
CA SER A 77 -1.91 -4.89 -12.92
C SER A 77 -1.41 -6.32 -12.80
N ILE A 78 -0.32 -6.54 -12.04
CA ILE A 78 0.21 -7.88 -11.76
C ILE A 78 0.59 -8.57 -13.06
N ASN A 79 1.50 -7.96 -13.80
CA ASN A 79 2.06 -8.51 -15.02
C ASN A 79 3.58 -8.30 -15.00
N ILE A 80 4.23 -8.50 -16.15
CA ILE A 80 5.67 -8.28 -16.30
C ILE A 80 5.95 -7.26 -17.42
N ILE A 81 5.08 -6.25 -17.52
CA ILE A 81 5.13 -5.21 -18.55
C ILE A 81 6.26 -4.23 -18.25
N GLU A 82 7.08 -3.95 -19.25
CA GLU A 82 8.16 -2.96 -19.21
C GLU A 82 7.90 -1.80 -20.18
N ASP A 83 7.31 -2.09 -21.34
CA ASP A 83 6.95 -1.11 -22.38
C ASP A 83 5.44 -0.90 -22.44
N ILE A 84 5.02 0.35 -22.25
CA ILE A 84 3.61 0.79 -22.31
C ILE A 84 3.31 1.66 -23.53
N SER A 85 4.22 1.77 -24.50
CA SER A 85 4.07 2.60 -25.71
C SER A 85 2.83 2.26 -26.53
N ALA A 86 2.37 1.02 -26.50
CA ALA A 86 1.13 0.57 -27.13
C ALA A 86 -0.12 1.34 -26.67
N LEU A 87 -0.08 1.92 -25.45
CA LEU A 87 -1.19 2.67 -24.86
C LEU A 87 -1.23 4.14 -25.30
N GLN A 88 -0.20 4.65 -25.97
CA GLN A 88 -0.05 6.08 -26.32
C GLN A 88 -1.21 6.66 -27.14
N SER A 89 -1.92 5.80 -27.90
CA SER A 89 -3.05 6.21 -28.73
C SER A 89 -4.42 6.10 -28.06
N LEU A 90 -4.49 5.58 -26.82
CA LEU A 90 -5.73 5.33 -26.09
C LEU A 90 -6.14 6.57 -25.28
N THR A 91 -6.31 7.70 -25.96
CA THR A 91 -6.50 9.02 -25.34
C THR A 91 -7.79 9.18 -24.54
N ASP A 92 -8.75 8.26 -24.71
CA ASP A 92 -10.05 8.27 -24.02
C ASP A 92 -10.05 7.46 -22.70
N LEU A 93 -8.89 6.93 -22.31
CA LEU A 93 -8.71 6.29 -21.01
C LEU A 93 -8.97 7.28 -19.88
N ASN A 94 -9.89 6.92 -18.99
CA ASN A 94 -10.17 7.60 -17.73
C ASN A 94 -9.49 6.89 -16.55
N HIS A 95 -9.42 5.55 -16.60
CA HIS A 95 -8.89 4.72 -15.52
C HIS A 95 -7.82 3.77 -16.06
N LEU A 96 -6.61 3.85 -15.50
CA LEU A 96 -5.49 3.00 -15.89
C LEU A 96 -4.80 2.40 -14.66
N ASN A 97 -4.84 1.08 -14.57
CA ASN A 97 -4.11 0.33 -13.55
C ASN A 97 -2.93 -0.43 -14.16
N LEU A 98 -1.72 -0.04 -13.75
CA LEU A 98 -0.44 -0.62 -14.14
C LEU A 98 0.36 -1.09 -12.92
N GLN A 99 -0.28 -1.25 -11.75
CA GLN A 99 0.39 -1.67 -10.52
C GLN A 99 1.10 -3.02 -10.69
N VAL A 100 2.19 -3.21 -9.96
CA VAL A 100 2.91 -4.49 -9.92
C VAL A 100 3.31 -4.97 -11.33
N ASN A 101 4.09 -4.13 -12.00
CA ASN A 101 4.74 -4.41 -13.27
C ASN A 101 6.24 -4.13 -13.14
N LYS A 102 6.95 -3.98 -14.26
CA LYS A 102 8.40 -3.70 -14.29
C LYS A 102 8.70 -2.35 -14.93
N LEU A 103 7.75 -1.41 -14.85
CA LEU A 103 7.89 -0.10 -15.47
C LEU A 103 9.03 0.69 -14.81
N THR A 104 9.88 1.29 -15.64
CA THR A 104 10.93 2.20 -15.19
C THR A 104 10.59 3.67 -15.43
N SER A 105 9.59 3.93 -16.26
CA SER A 105 9.07 5.27 -16.50
C SER A 105 7.58 5.25 -16.86
N TYR A 106 6.92 6.38 -16.65
CA TYR A 106 5.60 6.70 -17.16
C TYR A 106 5.68 8.01 -17.94
N THR A 107 5.68 7.91 -19.27
CA THR A 107 5.84 9.04 -20.21
C THR A 107 4.64 9.24 -21.12
N LEU A 108 3.57 8.46 -20.93
CA LEU A 108 2.38 8.51 -21.76
C LEU A 108 1.67 9.86 -21.66
N ALA A 109 1.11 10.31 -22.79
CA ALA A 109 0.28 11.51 -22.85
C ALA A 109 -1.21 11.15 -22.94
N LEU A 110 -1.85 10.96 -21.78
CA LEU A 110 -3.26 10.54 -21.68
C LEU A 110 -4.10 11.67 -21.03
N PRO A 111 -4.74 12.54 -21.84
CA PRO A 111 -5.35 13.79 -21.36
C PRO A 111 -6.63 13.63 -20.56
N ASN A 112 -7.29 12.48 -20.68
CA ASN A 112 -8.56 12.21 -20.01
C ASN A 112 -8.45 11.41 -18.71
N LEU A 113 -7.24 10.99 -18.32
CA LEU A 113 -7.06 10.20 -17.09
C LEU A 113 -7.57 10.96 -15.86
N VAL A 114 -8.42 10.26 -15.12
CA VAL A 114 -8.97 10.65 -13.81
C VAL A 114 -8.27 9.89 -12.70
N GLU A 115 -7.87 8.64 -12.97
CA GLU A 115 -7.24 7.76 -11.99
C GLU A 115 -6.11 6.94 -12.62
N LEU A 116 -4.95 6.96 -11.98
CA LEU A 116 -3.75 6.27 -12.41
C LEU A 116 -3.11 5.52 -11.24
N LEU A 117 -3.00 4.20 -11.39
CA LEU A 117 -2.38 3.33 -10.39
C LEU A 117 -1.06 2.76 -10.93
N LEU A 118 0.03 3.11 -10.27
CA LEU A 118 1.40 2.78 -10.67
C LEU A 118 2.21 2.12 -9.55
N ASP A 119 1.58 1.79 -8.42
CA ASP A 119 2.26 1.19 -7.26
C ASP A 119 3.10 -0.03 -7.63
N SER A 120 4.21 -0.25 -6.90
CA SER A 120 5.06 -1.42 -7.05
C SER A 120 5.62 -1.59 -8.47
N ASN A 121 6.14 -0.50 -9.02
CA ASN A 121 6.97 -0.46 -10.21
C ASN A 121 8.39 0.03 -9.83
N LYS A 122 9.27 0.23 -10.80
CA LYS A 122 10.65 0.74 -10.61
C LYS A 122 10.83 2.12 -11.24
N LEU A 123 9.83 2.98 -11.05
CA LEU A 123 9.68 4.25 -11.75
C LEU A 123 10.73 5.28 -11.32
N LYS A 124 11.50 5.77 -12.29
CA LYS A 124 12.44 6.88 -12.14
C LYS A 124 11.92 8.18 -12.73
N ASP A 125 11.10 8.07 -13.75
CA ASP A 125 10.52 9.18 -14.50
C ASP A 125 9.00 9.01 -14.57
N ILE A 126 8.26 10.02 -14.09
CA ILE A 126 6.80 10.07 -14.15
C ILE A 126 6.32 11.35 -14.86
N SER A 127 7.18 11.95 -15.69
CA SER A 127 6.89 13.19 -16.41
C SER A 127 5.63 13.12 -17.28
N GLY A 128 5.23 11.92 -17.73
CA GLY A 128 3.98 11.70 -18.47
C GLY A 128 2.73 12.18 -17.74
N VAL A 129 2.74 12.16 -16.40
CA VAL A 129 1.60 12.61 -15.56
C VAL A 129 1.21 14.07 -15.86
N GLN A 130 2.14 14.90 -16.35
CA GLN A 130 1.86 16.30 -16.73
C GLN A 130 0.84 16.45 -17.86
N HIS A 131 0.68 15.41 -18.66
CA HIS A 131 -0.25 15.40 -19.77
C HIS A 131 -1.64 14.88 -19.35
N SER A 132 -1.90 14.70 -18.06
CA SER A 132 -3.17 14.25 -17.50
C SER A 132 -3.79 15.31 -16.57
N PRO A 133 -4.23 16.47 -17.10
CA PRO A 133 -4.70 17.60 -16.28
C PRO A 133 -6.00 17.33 -15.50
N LYS A 134 -6.75 16.27 -15.87
CA LYS A 134 -7.97 15.84 -15.19
C LYS A 134 -7.73 14.84 -14.05
N LEU A 135 -6.46 14.51 -13.77
CA LEU A 135 -6.12 13.46 -12.81
C LEU A 135 -6.55 13.86 -11.40
N GLU A 136 -7.41 13.05 -10.80
CA GLU A 136 -7.91 13.25 -9.45
C GLU A 136 -7.25 12.31 -8.44
N ARG A 137 -6.83 11.11 -8.88
CA ARG A 137 -6.26 10.07 -8.01
C ARG A 137 -5.00 9.46 -8.59
N LEU A 138 -3.92 9.51 -7.83
CA LEU A 138 -2.60 9.03 -8.23
C LEU A 138 -1.97 8.14 -7.16
N TYR A 139 -1.68 6.90 -7.54
CA TYR A 139 -1.03 5.91 -6.68
C TYR A 139 0.37 5.62 -7.20
N LEU A 140 1.37 5.95 -6.38
CA LEU A 140 2.80 5.89 -6.72
C LEU A 140 3.63 5.27 -5.58
N SER A 141 3.06 4.41 -4.76
CA SER A 141 3.72 3.75 -3.63
C SER A 141 4.69 2.66 -4.11
N LEU A 142 5.78 2.41 -3.38
CA LEU A 142 6.80 1.41 -3.77
C LEU A 142 7.33 1.63 -5.19
N ALA A 143 7.51 2.88 -5.62
CA ALA A 143 7.93 3.19 -6.98
C ALA A 143 9.46 3.21 -7.17
N GLU A 144 10.26 2.86 -6.15
CA GLU A 144 11.74 2.91 -6.10
C GLU A 144 12.36 4.04 -6.96
N SER A 145 12.84 5.11 -6.33
CA SER A 145 13.57 6.23 -6.97
C SER A 145 12.75 7.20 -7.83
N ALA A 146 11.42 7.24 -7.68
CA ALA A 146 10.60 8.29 -8.26
C ALA A 146 10.90 9.64 -7.61
N ASP A 147 11.67 10.47 -8.31
CA ASP A 147 11.89 11.86 -7.92
C ASP A 147 10.57 12.64 -8.06
N LEU A 148 9.87 12.86 -6.93
CA LEU A 148 8.59 13.57 -6.92
C LEU A 148 8.69 15.03 -7.38
N ARG A 149 9.90 15.58 -7.54
CA ARG A 149 10.09 16.88 -8.19
C ARG A 149 9.57 16.89 -9.63
N THR A 150 9.41 15.72 -10.24
CA THR A 150 8.84 15.55 -11.58
C THR A 150 7.31 15.63 -11.62
N ILE A 151 6.61 15.59 -10.47
CA ILE A 151 5.16 15.82 -10.45
C ILE A 151 4.91 17.31 -10.70
N PRO A 152 4.27 17.68 -11.82
CA PRO A 152 4.17 19.08 -12.21
C PRO A 152 3.22 19.87 -11.32
N CYS A 153 3.49 21.16 -11.20
CA CYS A 153 2.70 22.12 -10.44
C CYS A 153 1.28 22.36 -11.00
N GLN A 154 0.89 21.70 -12.10
CA GLN A 154 -0.35 21.95 -12.85
C GLN A 154 -1.47 20.92 -12.62
N LEU A 155 -1.27 19.91 -11.76
CA LEU A 155 -2.33 18.96 -11.37
C LEU A 155 -3.25 19.57 -10.32
N PHE A 156 -3.86 20.71 -10.64
CA PHE A 156 -4.68 21.47 -9.70
C PHE A 156 -5.89 20.67 -9.19
N GLY A 157 -6.40 19.72 -9.97
CA GLY A 157 -7.55 18.86 -9.59
C GLY A 157 -7.19 17.61 -8.79
N LEU A 158 -5.94 17.39 -8.41
CA LEU A 158 -5.53 16.17 -7.71
C LEU A 158 -6.10 16.14 -6.27
N LYS A 159 -6.96 15.15 -5.99
CA LYS A 159 -7.66 14.98 -4.72
C LYS A 159 -7.02 13.91 -3.84
N GLU A 160 -6.46 12.86 -4.43
CA GLU A 160 -5.85 11.76 -3.69
C GLU A 160 -4.47 11.42 -4.21
N LEU A 161 -3.51 11.35 -3.30
CA LEU A 161 -2.11 11.08 -3.61
C LEU A 161 -1.53 10.07 -2.63
N TYR A 162 -1.10 8.92 -3.16
CA TYR A 162 -0.51 7.83 -2.38
C TYR A 162 0.96 7.67 -2.76
N LEU A 163 1.84 7.95 -1.79
CA LEU A 163 3.29 8.05 -1.96
C LEU A 163 4.05 7.20 -0.92
N SER A 164 3.43 6.11 -0.47
CA SER A 164 3.97 5.33 0.64
C SER A 164 5.17 4.49 0.18
N LYS A 165 6.14 4.25 1.09
CA LYS A 165 7.34 3.43 0.80
C LYS A 165 8.17 3.91 -0.40
N ASN A 166 8.37 5.22 -0.55
CA ASN A 166 9.14 5.81 -1.66
C ASN A 166 10.51 6.36 -1.25
N ASN A 167 10.93 6.14 0.00
CA ASN A 167 12.18 6.69 0.55
C ASN A 167 12.26 8.21 0.41
N LEU A 168 11.14 8.91 0.52
CA LEU A 168 11.10 10.37 0.40
C LEU A 168 11.87 11.03 1.53
N THR A 169 12.63 12.06 1.19
CA THR A 169 13.32 12.95 2.13
C THR A 169 12.68 14.34 2.19
N GLU A 170 12.02 14.77 1.11
CA GLU A 170 11.33 16.05 1.00
C GLU A 170 10.00 15.93 0.21
N ILE A 171 9.12 16.91 0.45
CA ILE A 171 7.80 17.01 -0.18
C ILE A 171 7.44 18.46 -0.56
N SER A 172 8.44 19.29 -0.87
CA SER A 172 8.30 20.73 -1.20
C SER A 172 7.20 21.01 -2.25
N HIS A 173 7.07 20.12 -3.23
CA HIS A 173 6.14 20.21 -4.37
C HIS A 173 4.66 20.04 -3.97
N LEU A 174 4.37 19.45 -2.79
CA LEU A 174 2.99 19.29 -2.33
C LEU A 174 2.29 20.61 -2.04
N SER A 175 3.04 21.72 -1.93
CA SER A 175 2.49 23.07 -1.79
C SER A 175 1.57 23.50 -2.94
N ASN A 176 1.62 22.82 -4.09
CA ASN A 176 0.79 23.13 -5.26
C ASN A 176 -0.55 22.36 -5.30
N PHE A 177 -0.70 21.28 -4.53
CA PHE A 177 -1.92 20.47 -4.54
C PHE A 177 -2.93 21.01 -3.52
N LEU A 178 -3.54 22.15 -3.87
CA LEU A 178 -4.44 22.90 -2.99
C LEU A 178 -5.77 22.17 -2.74
N ASP A 179 -6.21 21.35 -3.70
CA ASP A 179 -7.45 20.57 -3.64
C ASP A 179 -7.27 19.17 -3.04
N LEU A 180 -6.06 18.85 -2.55
CA LEU A 180 -5.74 17.53 -2.02
C LEU A 180 -6.58 17.22 -0.76
N GLN A 181 -7.26 16.09 -0.78
CA GLN A 181 -8.18 15.61 0.26
C GLN A 181 -7.62 14.41 1.03
N ILE A 182 -6.87 13.54 0.35
CA ILE A 182 -6.25 12.34 0.92
C ILE A 182 -4.77 12.30 0.54
N LEU A 183 -3.91 12.13 1.54
CA LEU A 183 -2.48 12.00 1.34
C LEU A 183 -1.92 10.85 2.19
N SER A 184 -1.23 9.91 1.52
CA SER A 184 -0.53 8.81 2.19
C SER A 184 0.98 8.92 2.01
N LEU A 185 1.70 9.22 3.09
CA LEU A 185 3.16 9.34 3.15
C LEU A 185 3.79 8.26 4.04
N HIS A 186 3.04 7.24 4.44
CA HIS A 186 3.51 6.18 5.33
C HIS A 186 4.77 5.44 4.81
N ASP A 187 5.62 4.99 5.72
CA ASP A 187 6.88 4.26 5.45
C ASP A 187 7.90 5.07 4.62
N ASN A 188 7.82 6.40 4.62
CA ASN A 188 8.90 7.27 4.17
C ASN A 188 9.84 7.56 5.34
N ASN A 189 10.61 6.55 5.72
CA ASN A 189 11.41 6.54 6.95
C ASN A 189 12.40 7.71 7.08
N GLN A 190 12.83 8.30 5.97
CA GLN A 190 13.77 9.43 5.94
C GLN A 190 13.09 10.80 5.90
N LEU A 191 11.76 10.86 5.75
CA LEU A 191 11.00 12.11 5.71
C LEU A 191 10.92 12.70 7.12
N GLN A 192 11.37 13.95 7.27
CA GLN A 192 11.41 14.64 8.57
C GLN A 192 10.50 15.88 8.62
N HIS A 193 10.25 16.51 7.48
CA HIS A 193 9.56 17.79 7.43
C HIS A 193 8.33 17.75 6.53
N ILE A 194 7.24 18.34 7.04
CA ILE A 194 5.95 18.41 6.35
C ILE A 194 5.42 19.84 6.20
N VAL A 195 6.32 20.83 6.26
CA VAL A 195 5.97 22.26 6.11
C VAL A 195 5.05 22.57 4.92
N PRO A 196 5.22 21.96 3.74
CA PRO A 196 4.35 22.20 2.58
C PRO A 196 2.87 21.89 2.83
N LEU A 197 2.55 20.97 3.76
CA LEU A 197 1.16 20.56 4.01
C LEU A 197 0.28 21.69 4.53
N LYS A 198 0.85 22.78 5.05
CA LYS A 198 0.07 23.95 5.49
C LYS A 198 -0.80 24.56 4.38
N PHE A 199 -0.46 24.31 3.11
CA PHE A 199 -1.20 24.81 1.94
C PHE A 199 -2.33 23.87 1.50
N CYS A 200 -2.33 22.60 1.91
CA CYS A 200 -3.32 21.60 1.53
C CYS A 200 -4.56 21.66 2.43
N ALA A 201 -5.21 22.83 2.52
CA ALA A 201 -6.29 23.09 3.48
C ALA A 201 -7.55 22.20 3.31
N GLN A 202 -7.68 21.52 2.17
CA GLN A 202 -8.76 20.58 1.89
C GLN A 202 -8.50 19.16 2.42
N LEU A 203 -7.32 18.89 3.00
CA LEU A 203 -6.99 17.57 3.53
C LEU A 203 -8.00 17.13 4.59
N THR A 204 -8.55 15.94 4.37
CA THR A 204 -9.47 15.25 5.27
C THR A 204 -8.84 14.00 5.86
N GLU A 205 -7.89 13.39 5.16
CA GLU A 205 -7.17 12.20 5.61
C GLU A 205 -5.67 12.34 5.34
N LEU A 206 -4.87 12.08 6.37
CA LEU A 206 -3.41 12.12 6.31
C LEU A 206 -2.81 10.90 7.01
N THR A 207 -1.94 10.18 6.30
CA THR A 207 -1.10 9.14 6.88
C THR A 207 0.38 9.54 6.78
N ILE A 208 1.06 9.58 7.92
CA ILE A 208 2.49 9.89 8.07
C ILE A 208 3.18 8.86 8.98
N SER A 209 2.56 7.69 9.17
CA SER A 209 3.09 6.62 10.01
C SER A 209 4.42 6.08 9.49
N ALA A 210 5.31 5.63 10.37
CA ALA A 210 6.64 5.14 10.02
C ALA A 210 7.41 6.17 9.17
N THR A 211 7.58 7.35 9.75
CA THR A 211 8.41 8.44 9.22
C THR A 211 9.28 9.00 10.34
N SER A 212 10.29 9.79 9.99
CA SER A 212 11.12 10.50 10.97
C SER A 212 10.57 11.89 11.31
N ILE A 213 9.28 12.12 11.10
CA ILE A 213 8.62 13.39 11.41
C ILE A 213 8.50 13.54 12.93
N SER A 214 8.85 14.72 13.44
CA SER A 214 8.67 15.14 14.84
C SER A 214 7.82 16.41 14.95
N ASP A 215 8.00 17.37 14.06
CA ASP A 215 7.24 18.62 14.03
C ASP A 215 5.99 18.52 13.14
N ILE A 216 4.82 18.65 13.79
CA ILE A 216 3.50 18.67 13.13
C ILE A 216 2.84 20.06 13.14
N TRP A 217 3.59 21.14 13.38
CA TRP A 217 3.11 22.52 13.28
C TRP A 217 2.26 22.81 12.03
N PRO A 218 2.58 22.30 10.82
CA PRO A 218 1.77 22.54 9.62
C PRO A 218 0.33 22.02 9.72
N LEU A 219 0.07 21.00 10.56
CA LEU A 219 -1.25 20.39 10.67
C LEU A 219 -2.28 21.34 11.29
N GLN A 220 -1.87 22.38 12.03
CA GLN A 220 -2.80 23.34 12.64
C GLN A 220 -3.67 24.09 11.61
N PHE A 221 -3.21 24.17 10.36
CA PHE A 221 -3.92 24.84 9.26
C PHE A 221 -4.97 23.92 8.59
N LEU A 222 -4.93 22.61 8.84
CA LEU A 222 -5.77 21.61 8.19
C LEU A 222 -7.13 21.46 8.87
N LYS A 223 -7.95 22.52 8.85
CA LYS A 223 -9.24 22.57 9.57
C LYS A 223 -10.28 21.54 9.11
N ASN A 224 -10.06 20.93 7.94
CA ASN A 224 -10.92 19.87 7.39
C ASN A 224 -10.49 18.44 7.76
N LEU A 225 -9.35 18.29 8.46
CA LEU A 225 -8.80 16.98 8.80
C LEU A 225 -9.75 16.19 9.71
N LYS A 226 -10.09 14.97 9.28
CA LYS A 226 -10.96 14.01 9.97
C LYS A 226 -10.17 12.80 10.47
N THR A 227 -9.20 12.34 9.68
CA THR A 227 -8.42 11.14 9.97
C THR A 227 -6.93 11.45 9.94
N LEU A 228 -6.21 11.09 11.01
CA LEU A 228 -4.77 11.25 11.13
C LEU A 228 -4.13 9.95 11.65
N TYR A 229 -3.27 9.35 10.84
CA TYR A 229 -2.45 8.20 11.24
C TYR A 229 -0.98 8.60 11.26
N MET A 230 -0.36 8.51 12.43
CA MET A 230 1.03 8.94 12.69
C MET A 230 1.75 7.96 13.63
N ALA A 231 1.47 6.66 13.47
CA ALA A 231 2.12 5.59 14.20
C ALA A 231 3.63 5.57 13.95
N GLN A 232 4.44 5.15 14.92
CA GLN A 232 5.90 4.97 14.74
C GLN A 232 6.58 6.22 14.18
N THR A 233 6.33 7.36 14.81
CA THR A 233 6.95 8.66 14.51
C THR A 233 7.73 9.17 15.73
N GLN A 234 8.28 10.38 15.66
CA GLN A 234 8.93 11.05 16.78
C GLN A 234 8.10 12.24 17.30
N ILE A 235 6.78 12.18 17.14
CA ILE A 235 5.85 13.25 17.50
C ILE A 235 5.45 13.10 18.96
N ASP A 236 5.92 14.00 19.81
CA ASP A 236 5.57 14.06 21.23
C ASP A 236 4.63 15.23 21.59
N ASP A 237 4.63 16.29 20.78
CA ASP A 237 3.78 17.47 20.93
C ASP A 237 2.52 17.42 20.04
N LEU A 238 1.35 17.48 20.68
CA LEU A 238 0.04 17.49 20.03
C LEU A 238 -0.62 18.87 19.98
N HIS A 239 0.02 19.94 20.47
CA HIS A 239 -0.55 21.29 20.47
C HIS A 239 -1.04 21.77 19.09
N PRO A 240 -0.38 21.46 17.96
CA PRO A 240 -0.88 21.83 16.63
C PRO A 240 -2.28 21.28 16.31
N LEU A 241 -2.72 20.21 16.98
CA LEU A 241 -4.01 19.56 16.72
C LEU A 241 -5.19 20.18 17.50
N GLN A 242 -4.93 21.04 18.48
CA GLN A 242 -5.92 21.47 19.49
C GLN A 242 -7.17 22.18 18.95
N HIS A 243 -7.12 22.68 17.71
CA HIS A 243 -8.21 23.41 17.05
C HIS A 243 -8.75 22.67 15.80
N LEU A 244 -8.46 21.38 15.66
CA LEU A 244 -8.96 20.55 14.55
C LEU A 244 -10.30 19.91 14.93
N TYR A 245 -11.34 20.73 15.12
CA TYR A 245 -12.63 20.30 15.66
C TYR A 245 -13.39 19.28 14.79
N LYS A 246 -12.99 19.08 13.53
CA LYS A 246 -13.53 18.05 12.64
C LYS A 246 -12.81 16.69 12.76
N LEU A 247 -11.75 16.60 13.57
CA LEU A 247 -10.98 15.38 13.74
C LEU A 247 -11.83 14.31 14.43
N GLN A 248 -11.87 13.13 13.82
CA GLN A 248 -12.68 11.99 14.24
C GLN A 248 -11.80 10.80 14.62
N ASN A 249 -10.74 10.55 13.85
CA ASN A 249 -9.90 9.37 14.00
C ASN A 249 -8.44 9.79 14.15
N ILE A 250 -7.81 9.38 15.24
CA ILE A 250 -6.38 9.59 15.45
C ILE A 250 -5.72 8.30 15.97
N SER A 251 -4.65 7.90 15.30
CA SER A 251 -3.79 6.78 15.71
C SER A 251 -2.35 7.25 15.73
N ALA A 252 -1.71 7.17 16.88
CA ALA A 252 -0.31 7.50 17.08
C ALA A 252 0.39 6.52 18.03
N PRO A 253 0.33 5.20 17.79
CA PRO A 253 1.05 4.24 18.61
C PRO A 253 2.56 4.37 18.38
N TYR A 254 3.35 4.17 19.44
CA TYR A 254 4.82 4.25 19.38
C TYR A 254 5.38 5.62 18.88
N SER A 255 4.77 6.74 19.29
CA SER A 255 5.20 8.08 18.82
C SER A 255 5.95 8.91 19.88
N GLY A 256 5.99 8.46 21.14
CA GLY A 256 6.69 9.16 22.22
C GLY A 256 5.83 10.17 22.99
N ILE A 257 4.52 10.18 22.76
CA ILE A 257 3.57 11.16 23.31
C ILE A 257 3.48 11.04 24.84
N ILE A 258 3.53 12.19 25.52
CA ILE A 258 3.42 12.29 26.98
C ILE A 258 2.13 13.01 27.38
N ASP A 259 1.75 14.05 26.64
CA ASP A 259 0.57 14.87 26.91
C ASP A 259 -0.46 14.77 25.78
N VAL A 260 -1.69 14.46 26.17
CA VAL A 260 -2.86 14.39 25.27
C VAL A 260 -3.89 15.47 25.58
N SER A 261 -3.60 16.37 26.52
CA SER A 261 -4.46 17.51 26.88
C SER A 261 -4.86 18.41 25.70
N PRO A 262 -4.03 18.60 24.64
CA PRO A 262 -4.45 19.35 23.46
C PRO A 262 -5.71 18.80 22.77
N LEU A 263 -6.01 17.50 22.93
CA LEU A 263 -7.16 16.84 22.30
C LEU A 263 -8.46 16.98 23.10
N SER A 264 -8.43 17.57 24.30
CA SER A 264 -9.56 17.63 25.24
C SER A 264 -10.81 18.31 24.67
N LYS A 265 -10.65 19.30 23.78
CA LYS A 265 -11.76 20.04 23.15
C LYS A 265 -12.30 19.42 21.86
N LEU A 266 -11.70 18.33 21.37
CA LEU A 266 -12.05 17.73 20.07
C LEU A 266 -13.24 16.77 20.21
N THR A 267 -14.45 17.29 20.34
CA THR A 267 -15.65 16.52 20.70
C THR A 267 -16.14 15.52 19.64
N GLN A 268 -15.57 15.54 18.43
CA GLN A 268 -15.94 14.65 17.33
C GLN A 268 -15.09 13.36 17.27
N LEU A 269 -14.17 13.17 18.22
CA LEU A 269 -13.28 12.01 18.26
C LEU A 269 -14.05 10.71 18.53
N ASN A 270 -14.03 9.82 17.53
CA ASN A 270 -14.64 8.50 17.54
C ASN A 270 -13.63 7.38 17.73
N PHE A 271 -12.40 7.57 17.23
CA PHE A 271 -11.32 6.59 17.33
C PHE A 271 -10.05 7.23 17.86
N LEU A 272 -9.50 6.65 18.93
CA LEU A 272 -8.29 7.10 19.61
C LEU A 272 -7.39 5.91 19.91
N SER A 273 -6.21 5.88 19.29
CA SER A 273 -5.18 4.88 19.57
C SER A 273 -3.85 5.54 19.89
N PHE A 274 -3.42 5.43 21.14
CA PHE A 274 -2.14 5.91 21.64
C PHE A 274 -1.36 4.81 22.37
N SER A 275 -1.54 3.56 21.95
CA SER A 275 -0.83 2.44 22.57
C SER A 275 0.68 2.64 22.49
N PHE A 276 1.40 2.13 23.49
CA PHE A 276 2.87 2.22 23.54
C PHE A 276 3.45 3.65 23.54
N ASN A 277 2.71 4.62 24.10
CA ASN A 277 3.21 5.95 24.44
C ASN A 277 3.55 6.09 25.94
N LYS A 278 4.01 7.27 26.36
CA LYS A 278 4.40 7.61 27.73
C LYS A 278 3.37 8.54 28.39
N ILE A 279 2.09 8.35 28.08
CA ILE A 279 1.02 9.27 28.50
C ILE A 279 0.87 9.27 30.02
N THR A 280 0.97 10.45 30.63
CA THR A 280 0.82 10.63 32.09
C THR A 280 -0.49 11.30 32.49
N LYS A 281 -1.11 12.08 31.58
CA LYS A 281 -2.32 12.90 31.83
C LYS A 281 -3.52 12.48 30.99
N ALA A 282 -3.78 11.17 30.94
CA ALA A 282 -4.90 10.60 30.18
C ALA A 282 -6.29 11.06 30.69
N GLU A 283 -6.37 11.58 31.91
CA GLU A 283 -7.64 12.02 32.51
C GLU A 283 -8.34 13.16 31.76
N THR A 284 -7.59 13.95 31.02
CA THR A 284 -8.11 15.06 30.20
C THR A 284 -9.03 14.60 29.08
N LEU A 285 -9.03 13.30 28.73
CA LEU A 285 -9.86 12.71 27.68
C LEU A 285 -10.98 11.81 28.23
N LYS A 286 -11.20 11.78 29.55
CA LYS A 286 -12.26 10.98 30.20
C LYS A 286 -13.67 11.26 29.68
N HIS A 287 -13.91 12.45 29.12
CA HIS A 287 -15.22 12.87 28.61
C HIS A 287 -15.53 12.41 27.18
N HIS A 288 -14.53 11.90 26.45
CA HIS A 288 -14.77 11.33 25.12
C HIS A 288 -15.40 9.95 25.28
N GLN A 289 -16.64 9.79 24.82
CA GLN A 289 -17.43 8.55 25.00
C GLN A 289 -16.74 7.29 24.45
N ASN A 290 -15.80 7.47 23.50
CA ASN A 290 -15.01 6.39 22.89
C ASN A 290 -13.54 6.35 23.36
N PHE A 291 -13.16 7.09 24.41
CA PHE A 291 -11.82 7.06 24.99
C PHE A 291 -11.42 5.68 25.54
N PHE A 292 -12.39 4.78 25.70
CA PHE A 292 -12.19 3.42 26.18
C PHE A 292 -12.38 2.36 25.08
N LYS A 293 -11.25 1.94 24.48
CA LYS A 293 -11.08 0.53 24.06
C LYS A 293 -9.61 0.09 23.83
N TYR A 294 -8.67 1.00 23.55
CA TYR A 294 -7.30 0.59 23.16
C TYR A 294 -6.14 1.38 23.81
N SER A 295 -6.42 2.40 24.63
CA SER A 295 -5.45 3.39 25.09
C SER A 295 -4.76 3.08 26.43
N LEU A 296 -5.12 2.01 27.15
CA LEU A 296 -4.55 1.68 28.47
C LEU A 296 -3.97 0.26 28.54
N VAL A 297 -2.93 -0.04 27.77
CA VAL A 297 -2.15 -1.30 27.93
C VAL A 297 -1.00 -1.17 28.95
N ARG A 298 -0.78 0.00 29.56
CA ARG A 298 0.08 0.12 30.74
C ARG A 298 -0.47 1.11 31.76
N LEU A 299 -1.35 0.66 32.65
CA LEU A 299 -1.42 1.23 33.98
C LEU A 299 -1.40 0.09 35.02
N LYS A 300 -0.28 0.06 35.76
CA LYS A 300 0.06 -0.71 36.96
C LYS A 300 0.58 -2.14 36.76
N SER A 301 1.86 -2.25 37.08
CA SER A 301 2.67 -3.43 37.36
C SER A 301 2.07 -4.33 38.45
N SER A 302 1.72 -5.58 38.11
CA SER A 302 2.11 -6.80 38.87
C SER A 302 1.38 -8.09 38.43
N ASP A 303 0.15 -8.05 37.91
CA ASP A 303 -0.70 -9.27 37.85
C ASP A 303 -1.22 -9.64 36.46
N ASN A 304 -0.32 -9.90 35.49
CA ASN A 304 -0.72 -9.95 34.09
C ASN A 304 -0.20 -11.16 33.28
N ARG A 305 -0.59 -12.40 33.64
CA ARG A 305 -0.44 -13.56 32.72
C ARG A 305 -1.75 -14.11 32.17
N ARG A 306 -2.89 -13.94 32.86
CA ARG A 306 -4.20 -14.45 32.40
C ARG A 306 -5.00 -13.46 31.54
N ALA A 307 -4.86 -12.16 31.77
CA ALA A 307 -5.56 -11.15 30.95
C ALA A 307 -4.88 -10.91 29.58
N GLN A 308 -3.57 -11.18 29.46
CA GLN A 308 -2.85 -11.15 28.19
C GLN A 308 -3.39 -12.18 27.17
N VAL A 309 -3.76 -13.38 27.63
CA VAL A 309 -4.22 -14.47 26.75
C VAL A 309 -5.66 -14.23 26.24
N LEU A 310 -6.54 -13.67 27.08
CA LEU A 310 -7.91 -13.34 26.67
C LEU A 310 -7.96 -12.10 25.76
N GLN A 311 -7.10 -11.09 25.97
CA GLN A 311 -7.00 -9.90 25.10
C GLN A 311 -6.42 -10.23 23.72
N GLN A 312 -5.45 -11.13 23.62
CA GLN A 312 -4.88 -11.54 22.33
C GLN A 312 -5.93 -12.15 21.39
N ASN A 313 -6.87 -12.94 21.92
CA ASN A 313 -7.88 -13.64 21.11
C ASN A 313 -9.00 -12.71 20.60
N THR A 314 -9.40 -11.70 21.38
CA THR A 314 -10.39 -10.72 20.93
C THR A 314 -9.78 -9.68 19.99
N LEU A 315 -8.56 -9.22 20.28
CA LEU A 315 -7.82 -8.25 19.45
C LEU A 315 -7.44 -8.86 18.09
N SER A 316 -7.02 -10.13 18.05
CA SER A 316 -6.75 -10.84 16.81
C SER A 316 -8.01 -11.04 15.95
N SER A 317 -9.18 -11.28 16.55
CA SER A 317 -10.43 -11.44 15.79
C SER A 317 -10.91 -10.13 15.12
N GLN A 318 -10.71 -8.98 15.78
CA GLN A 318 -11.13 -7.66 15.27
C GLN A 318 -10.11 -7.04 14.33
N ILE A 319 -8.81 -7.18 14.64
CA ILE A 319 -7.74 -6.90 13.68
C ILE A 319 -7.88 -7.83 12.47
N SER A 320 -8.32 -9.08 12.61
CA SER A 320 -8.58 -9.97 11.45
C SER A 320 -9.76 -9.51 10.60
N GLN A 321 -10.79 -8.85 11.17
CA GLN A 321 -11.90 -8.29 10.38
C GLN A 321 -11.52 -6.98 9.66
N GLU A 322 -10.79 -6.07 10.31
CA GLU A 322 -10.30 -4.84 9.67
C GLU A 322 -9.16 -5.12 8.69
N ASN A 323 -8.23 -6.02 9.06
CA ASN A 323 -7.25 -6.56 8.13
C ASN A 323 -7.92 -7.38 7.03
N LYS A 324 -9.11 -7.98 7.17
CA LYS A 324 -9.80 -8.61 6.03
C LYS A 324 -10.20 -7.57 4.99
N LYS A 325 -10.57 -6.35 5.41
CA LYS A 325 -10.89 -5.22 4.53
C LYS A 325 -9.62 -4.65 3.88
N TYR A 326 -8.53 -4.52 4.66
CA TYR A 326 -7.19 -4.15 4.18
C TYR A 326 -6.51 -5.25 3.34
N ASN A 327 -6.82 -6.53 3.59
CA ASN A 327 -6.29 -7.71 2.91
C ASN A 327 -6.96 -7.96 1.56
N VAL A 328 -8.10 -7.35 1.23
CA VAL A 328 -8.56 -7.40 -0.18
C VAL A 328 -7.60 -6.59 -1.05
N LEU A 329 -7.10 -5.45 -0.56
CA LEU A 329 -6.08 -4.63 -1.24
C LEU A 329 -4.66 -5.20 -1.10
N GLN A 330 -4.30 -5.74 0.07
CA GLN A 330 -3.00 -6.37 0.33
C GLN A 330 -2.86 -7.79 -0.23
N LYS A 331 -3.93 -8.57 -0.46
CA LYS A 331 -3.86 -9.93 -1.05
C LYS A 331 -3.20 -9.90 -2.43
N TYR A 332 -3.41 -8.84 -3.19
CA TYR A 332 -2.83 -8.64 -4.51
C TYR A 332 -1.34 -8.22 -4.43
N LEU A 333 -0.93 -7.54 -3.36
CA LEU A 333 0.44 -7.06 -3.14
C LEU A 333 1.37 -8.07 -2.44
N THR A 334 0.85 -8.96 -1.57
CA THR A 334 1.69 -9.83 -0.72
C THR A 334 1.94 -11.24 -1.27
N VAL A 335 1.03 -11.79 -2.08
CA VAL A 335 1.24 -13.13 -2.67
C VAL A 335 2.49 -13.18 -3.55
N GLN A 336 2.83 -12.07 -4.23
CA GLN A 336 4.01 -11.99 -5.09
C GLN A 336 5.32 -11.74 -4.33
N SER A 337 5.30 -10.99 -3.22
CA SER A 337 6.49 -10.78 -2.38
C SER A 337 7.07 -12.08 -1.79
N LEU A 338 6.22 -13.09 -1.54
CA LEU A 338 6.66 -14.42 -1.10
C LEU A 338 7.20 -15.31 -2.22
N VAL A 339 6.76 -15.09 -3.47
CA VAL A 339 7.25 -15.83 -4.64
C VAL A 339 8.61 -15.29 -5.09
N SER A 340 8.81 -13.97 -5.07
CA SER A 340 10.11 -13.35 -5.37
C SER A 340 11.18 -13.69 -4.33
N PHE A 341 10.82 -13.78 -3.04
CA PHE A 341 11.75 -14.18 -1.97
C PHE A 341 12.22 -15.65 -2.09
N LYS A 342 11.42 -16.50 -2.75
CA LYS A 342 11.78 -17.90 -3.03
C LYS A 342 12.79 -18.03 -4.18
N GLU A 343 12.82 -17.08 -5.11
CA GLU A 343 13.80 -17.06 -6.19
C GLU A 343 15.15 -16.46 -5.76
N GLU A 344 15.16 -15.48 -4.84
CA GLU A 344 16.39 -14.91 -4.24
C GLU A 344 17.14 -15.86 -3.29
N LEU A 345 16.45 -16.87 -2.72
CA LEU A 345 17.07 -17.89 -1.86
C LEU A 345 17.63 -19.10 -2.62
N ARG A 346 17.59 -19.12 -3.95
CA ARG A 346 18.50 -19.97 -4.72
C ARG A 346 19.90 -19.35 -4.62
N PHE A 347 20.58 -19.63 -3.51
CA PHE A 347 22.01 -19.35 -3.40
C PHE A 347 22.70 -19.92 -4.65
N HIS A 348 23.30 -19.02 -5.41
CA HIS A 348 24.34 -19.34 -6.37
C HIS A 348 25.34 -20.29 -5.70
N ASP A 349 25.79 -21.29 -6.45
CA ASP A 349 26.89 -22.18 -6.08
C ASP A 349 28.04 -21.37 -5.47
N VAL A 350 28.14 -21.40 -4.14
CA VAL A 350 29.31 -20.90 -3.42
C VAL A 350 30.28 -22.06 -3.37
N GLU A 351 31.28 -22.02 -4.26
CA GLU A 351 32.48 -22.83 -4.15
C GLU A 351 33.05 -22.70 -2.73
N GLN A 352 33.29 -23.86 -2.10
CA GLN A 352 33.85 -23.96 -0.75
C GLN A 352 35.24 -23.31 -0.68
N PRO A 353 35.54 -22.51 0.35
CA PRO A 353 36.91 -22.34 0.80
C PRO A 353 37.23 -23.42 1.85
N ASP A 354 38.32 -24.15 1.61
CA ASP A 354 39.00 -25.00 2.57
C ASP A 354 39.33 -24.21 3.84
N TYR A 355 38.76 -24.58 4.99
CA TYR A 355 39.34 -24.28 6.30
C TYR A 355 38.99 -25.38 7.32
N ASP A 356 40.05 -26.06 7.77
CA ASP A 356 40.09 -26.95 8.93
C ASP A 356 39.72 -26.19 10.21
N ASP A 357 38.55 -26.45 10.79
CA ASP A 357 38.34 -26.28 12.23
C ASP A 357 37.17 -27.14 12.75
N GLN A 358 37.47 -28.15 13.56
CA GLN A 358 36.52 -29.18 14.03
C GLN A 358 35.46 -28.68 15.05
N GLN A 359 35.35 -27.37 15.29
CA GLN A 359 34.27 -26.79 16.12
C GLN A 359 33.20 -26.03 15.32
N GLY A 360 33.44 -25.70 14.04
CA GLY A 360 32.48 -24.96 13.20
C GLY A 360 31.38 -25.80 12.55
N SER A 361 31.68 -27.06 12.20
CA SER A 361 30.73 -27.91 11.43
C SER A 361 29.50 -28.33 12.24
N GLY A 362 29.64 -28.46 13.56
CA GLY A 362 28.54 -28.79 14.47
C GLY A 362 27.53 -27.64 14.62
N LEU A 363 28.00 -26.39 14.65
CA LEU A 363 27.14 -25.21 14.76
C LEU A 363 26.37 -24.96 13.47
N VAL A 364 27.04 -25.07 12.32
CA VAL A 364 26.43 -24.91 11.00
C VAL A 364 25.41 -26.03 10.74
N SER A 365 25.74 -27.28 11.07
CA SER A 365 24.80 -28.41 10.93
C SER A 365 23.60 -28.28 11.87
N ALA A 366 23.79 -27.76 13.10
CA ALA A 366 22.71 -27.54 14.06
C ALA A 366 21.80 -26.35 13.66
N ILE A 367 22.36 -25.31 13.06
CA ILE A 367 21.59 -24.19 12.49
C ILE A 367 20.81 -24.67 11.27
N HIS A 368 21.42 -25.50 10.41
CA HIS A 368 20.77 -26.05 9.23
C HIS A 368 19.59 -26.97 9.58
N LEU A 369 19.76 -27.88 10.56
CA LEU A 369 18.68 -28.73 11.08
C LEU A 369 17.55 -27.94 11.74
N LYS A 370 17.88 -26.86 12.47
CA LYS A 370 16.86 -25.98 13.09
C LYS A 370 16.10 -25.16 12.03
N LEU A 371 16.77 -24.72 10.97
CA LEU A 371 16.13 -24.04 9.86
C LEU A 371 15.22 -24.99 9.07
N GLU A 372 15.65 -26.22 8.77
CA GLU A 372 14.79 -27.23 8.14
C GLU A 372 13.54 -27.55 8.98
N TYR A 373 13.68 -27.68 10.30
CA TYR A 373 12.55 -27.90 11.20
C TYR A 373 11.58 -26.71 11.21
N VAL A 374 12.10 -25.48 11.21
CA VAL A 374 11.31 -24.25 11.12
C VAL A 374 10.62 -24.13 9.76
N PHE A 375 11.30 -24.48 8.66
CA PHE A 375 10.68 -24.54 7.33
C PHE A 375 9.60 -25.62 7.23
N GLY A 376 9.80 -26.78 7.87
CA GLY A 376 8.78 -27.82 7.99
C GLY A 376 7.54 -27.37 8.77
N LEU A 377 7.73 -26.63 9.86
CA LEU A 377 6.66 -26.00 10.64
C LEU A 377 5.93 -24.92 9.84
N ILE A 378 6.67 -24.05 9.14
CA ILE A 378 6.11 -22.99 8.29
C ILE A 378 5.31 -23.60 7.15
N LYS A 379 5.78 -24.68 6.53
CA LYS A 379 5.05 -25.41 5.48
C LYS A 379 3.74 -26.01 6.00
N ASN A 380 3.74 -26.53 7.25
CA ASN A 380 2.53 -27.07 7.89
C ASN A 380 1.53 -25.98 8.33
N ILE A 381 2.02 -24.76 8.60
CA ILE A 381 1.20 -23.60 9.02
C ILE A 381 0.69 -22.79 7.81
N ALA A 382 1.45 -22.75 6.71
CA ALA A 382 1.13 -22.02 5.48
C ALA A 382 -0.16 -22.50 4.80
N ASP A 383 -0.49 -23.79 4.93
CA ASP A 383 -1.72 -24.35 4.37
C ASP A 383 -2.97 -24.03 5.21
N LYS A 384 -2.83 -23.43 6.40
CA LYS A 384 -3.94 -23.32 7.38
C LYS A 384 -4.08 -21.98 8.11
N GLN A 385 -3.20 -21.00 7.93
CA GLN A 385 -3.22 -19.73 8.68
C GLN A 385 -2.80 -18.51 7.82
N PRO A 386 -3.24 -17.27 8.17
CA PRO A 386 -2.89 -16.06 7.42
C PRO A 386 -1.41 -15.69 7.52
N ILE A 387 -0.83 -15.29 6.38
CA ILE A 387 0.60 -15.01 6.12
C ILE A 387 1.24 -14.05 7.13
N THR A 388 0.49 -13.08 7.66
CA THR A 388 1.00 -12.14 8.68
C THR A 388 1.39 -12.82 9.99
N LEU A 389 0.72 -13.92 10.36
CA LEU A 389 1.09 -14.72 11.53
C LEU A 389 2.40 -15.48 11.29
N ILE A 390 2.62 -15.92 10.06
CA ILE A 390 3.81 -16.68 9.62
C ILE A 390 5.04 -15.77 9.63
N VAL A 391 4.94 -14.55 9.10
CA VAL A 391 6.02 -13.55 9.12
C VAL A 391 6.35 -13.10 10.55
N SER A 392 5.35 -12.96 11.42
CA SER A 392 5.55 -12.58 12.82
C SER A 392 6.27 -13.68 13.62
N VAL A 393 5.89 -14.95 13.41
CA VAL A 393 6.56 -16.10 14.05
C VAL A 393 7.98 -16.27 13.51
N PHE A 394 8.20 -16.03 12.21
CA PHE A 394 9.52 -16.08 11.58
C PHE A 394 10.47 -15.02 12.15
N PHE A 395 10.01 -13.77 12.29
CA PHE A 395 10.83 -12.69 12.85
C PHE A 395 11.17 -12.90 14.32
N ILE A 396 10.22 -13.37 15.14
CA ILE A 396 10.45 -13.68 16.56
C ILE A 396 11.50 -14.80 16.70
N PHE A 397 11.44 -15.84 15.84
CA PHE A 397 12.42 -16.93 15.85
C PHE A 397 13.80 -16.50 15.34
N LEU A 398 13.87 -15.66 14.29
CA LEU A 398 15.12 -15.16 13.75
C LEU A 398 15.86 -14.30 14.80
N THR A 399 15.13 -13.46 15.54
CA THR A 399 15.71 -12.72 16.67
C THR A 399 16.17 -13.60 17.83
N HIS A 400 15.63 -14.82 18.00
CA HIS A 400 16.05 -15.77 19.05
C HIS A 400 17.22 -16.67 18.64
N ILE A 401 17.52 -16.76 17.33
CA ILE A 401 18.67 -17.52 16.80
C ILE A 401 19.89 -16.58 16.65
N LEU A 402 19.66 -15.29 16.41
CA LEU A 402 20.71 -14.27 16.26
C LEU A 402 21.22 -13.69 17.60
N THR A 403 20.55 -13.97 18.72
CA THR A 403 20.98 -13.68 20.10
C THR A 403 21.37 -14.97 20.80
#